data_AF-A0A3R7BHK4-F1
#
_entry.id   AF-A0A3R7BHK4-F1
#
_cell.length_a   1.000
_cell.length_b   1.000
_cell.length_c   1.000
_cell.angle_alpha   90.00
_cell.angle_beta   90.00
_cell.angle_gamma   90.00
#
_symmetry.space_group_name_H-M   'P 1'
#
loop_
_entity.id
_entity.type
_entity.pdbx_description
1 polymer ?
#
loop_
_entity_poly.entity_id
_entity_poly.type
_entity_poly.pdbx_seq_one_letter_code
_entity_poly.pdbx_strand_id
1 'polypeptide(L)'
;MAAEYDEIHHTNTFKDKGVLETVVNEYNSPGEVKKRLENAYSIFGGRIRYVGPDCGLGPFPNQELAYLVLENTSVGIKEFYKSPRSA
;
A
#
# COMPACT_ATOMS: atom_id res chain seq x y z
N MET A 1 -2.78 6.85 -1.53
CA MET A 1 -3.21 5.73 -2.42
C MET A 1 -3.35 6.24 -3.86
N ALA A 2 -3.53 5.38 -4.87
CA ALA A 2 -3.67 5.84 -6.27
C ALA A 2 -4.87 6.80 -6.46
N ALA A 3 -6.01 6.50 -5.82
CA ALA A 3 -7.18 7.38 -5.85
C ALA A 3 -6.90 8.77 -5.27
N GLU A 4 -6.21 8.84 -4.13
CA GLU A 4 -5.80 10.10 -3.49
C GLU A 4 -4.85 10.90 -4.40
N TYR A 5 -3.91 10.23 -5.08
CA TYR A 5 -3.04 10.88 -6.05
C TYR A 5 -3.83 11.43 -7.24
N ASP A 6 -4.75 10.64 -7.80
CA ASP A 6 -5.60 11.05 -8.92
C ASP A 6 -6.47 12.26 -8.57
N GLU A 7 -7.01 12.32 -7.35
CA GLU A 7 -7.81 13.45 -6.85
C GLU A 7 -6.98 14.72 -6.71
N ILE A 8 -5.78 14.63 -6.12
CA ILE A 8 -4.89 15.78 -5.89
C ILE A 8 -4.31 16.32 -7.20
N HIS A 9 -3.93 15.43 -8.11
CA HIS A 9 -3.19 15.78 -9.33
C HIS A 9 -4.08 15.86 -10.59
N HIS A 10 -5.39 15.62 -10.46
CA HIS A 10 -6.35 15.59 -11.57
C HIS A 10 -5.89 14.70 -12.74
N THR A 11 -5.45 13.47 -12.41
CA THR A 11 -4.84 12.55 -13.37
C THR A 11 -5.47 11.15 -13.31
N ASN A 12 -4.93 10.24 -14.12
CA ASN A 12 -5.21 8.81 -14.04
C ASN A 12 -3.90 8.04 -13.96
N THR A 13 -3.55 7.65 -12.75
CA THR A 13 -2.32 6.95 -12.39
C THR A 13 -2.15 5.67 -13.21
N PHE A 14 -3.23 4.95 -13.52
CA PHE A 14 -3.15 3.68 -14.26
C PHE A 14 -2.98 3.84 -15.78
N LYS A 15 -3.12 5.05 -16.33
CA LYS A 15 -2.87 5.34 -17.76
C LYS A 15 -1.43 5.76 -18.03
N ASP A 16 -0.73 6.30 -17.03
CA ASP A 16 0.65 6.74 -17.15
C ASP A 16 1.57 5.89 -16.28
N LYS A 17 2.45 5.11 -16.93
CA LYS A 17 3.35 4.18 -16.23
C LYS A 17 4.27 4.88 -15.23
N GLY A 18 4.76 6.09 -15.55
CA GLY A 18 5.69 6.82 -14.68
C GLY A 18 5.01 7.28 -13.39
N VAL A 19 3.75 7.71 -13.50
CA VAL A 19 2.95 8.15 -12.36
C VAL A 19 2.61 6.99 -11.43
N LEU A 20 2.26 5.81 -11.97
CA LEU A 20 2.00 4.64 -11.14
C LEU A 20 3.21 4.17 -10.35
N GLU A 21 4.40 4.20 -10.95
CA GLU A 21 5.63 3.85 -10.24
C GLU A 21 5.89 4.78 -9.05
N THR A 22 5.71 6.09 -9.23
CA THR A 22 5.77 7.08 -8.13
C THR A 22 4.75 6.75 -7.03
N VAL A 23 3.51 6.45 -7.41
CA VAL A 23 2.45 6.11 -6.44
C VAL A 23 2.79 4.82 -5.67
N VAL A 24 3.35 3.81 -6.33
CA VAL A 24 3.77 2.57 -5.65
C VAL A 24 4.91 2.82 -4.68
N ASN A 25 5.91 3.62 -5.08
CA ASN A 25 7.08 3.87 -4.26
C ASN A 25 6.83 4.85 -3.10
N GLU A 26 6.02 5.89 -3.30
CA GLU A 26 5.82 6.94 -2.30
C GLU A 26 4.59 6.66 -1.44
N TYR A 27 3.44 6.45 -2.08
CA TYR A 27 2.17 6.28 -1.37
C TYR A 27 1.95 4.84 -0.90
N ASN A 28 2.63 3.87 -1.48
CA ASN A 28 2.58 2.46 -1.05
C ASN A 28 3.96 1.95 -0.66
N SER A 29 4.83 2.83 -0.15
CA SER A 29 6.08 2.43 0.50
C SER A 29 5.79 1.48 1.69
N PRO A 30 6.75 0.65 2.10
CA PRO A 30 6.61 -0.18 3.30
C PRO A 30 6.22 0.62 4.54
N GLY A 31 6.79 1.82 4.70
CA GLY A 31 6.50 2.71 5.82
C GLY A 31 5.05 3.22 5.82
N GLU A 32 4.52 3.61 4.67
CA GLU A 32 3.12 4.02 4.56
C GLU A 32 2.14 2.85 4.76
N VAL A 33 2.48 1.65 4.27
CA VAL A 33 1.71 0.43 4.56
C VAL A 33 1.68 0.14 6.06
N LYS A 34 2.84 0.17 6.72
CA LYS A 34 2.96 -0.04 8.17
C LYS A 34 2.09 0.97 8.93
N LYS A 35 2.21 2.26 8.62
CA LYS A 35 1.46 3.35 9.28
C LYS A 35 -0.06 3.17 9.13
N ARG A 36 -0.53 2.78 7.95
CA ARG A 36 -1.96 2.48 7.73
C ARG A 36 -2.40 1.27 8.56
N LEU A 37 -1.57 0.23 8.65
CA LEU A 37 -1.86 -0.94 9.46
C LEU A 37 -1.88 -0.62 10.96
N GLU A 38 -0.97 0.22 11.47
CA GLU A 38 -0.98 0.73 12.84
C GLU A 38 -2.28 1.47 13.17
N ASN A 39 -2.71 2.35 12.26
CA ASN A 39 -3.99 3.05 12.39
C ASN A 39 -5.19 2.10 12.38
N ALA A 40 -5.22 1.10 11.49
CA ALA A 40 -6.29 0.11 11.49
C ALA A 40 -6.28 -0.73 12.77
N TYR A 41 -5.11 -1.13 13.27
CA TYR A 41 -4.98 -1.88 14.51
C TYR A 41 -5.41 -1.08 15.74
N SER A 42 -5.22 0.24 15.78
CA SER A 42 -5.70 1.05 16.90
C SER A 42 -7.24 1.08 17.00
N ILE A 43 -7.93 0.87 15.88
CA ILE A 43 -9.40 0.86 15.80
C ILE A 43 -9.96 -0.56 16.02
N PHE A 44 -9.39 -1.56 15.33
CA PHE A 44 -9.94 -2.91 15.27
C PHE A 44 -9.20 -3.93 16.14
N GLY A 45 -7.99 -3.59 16.58
CA GLY A 45 -7.14 -4.45 17.39
C GLY A 45 -6.91 -5.82 16.74
N GLY A 46 -6.95 -6.87 17.57
CA GLY A 46 -6.77 -8.25 17.14
C GLY A 46 -7.88 -8.83 16.24
N ARG A 47 -8.89 -8.03 15.84
CA ARG A 47 -9.94 -8.48 14.91
C ARG A 47 -9.45 -8.53 13.46
N ILE A 48 -8.37 -7.83 13.12
CA ILE A 48 -7.78 -7.88 11.78
C ILE A 48 -7.18 -9.26 11.54
N ARG A 49 -7.68 -9.97 10.51
CA ARG A 49 -7.23 -11.32 10.14
C ARG A 49 -6.35 -11.34 8.89
N TYR A 50 -6.59 -10.41 7.97
CA TYR A 50 -5.93 -10.34 6.67
C TYR A 50 -5.63 -8.89 6.32
N VAL A 51 -4.50 -8.66 5.65
CA VAL A 51 -4.05 -7.37 5.16
C VAL A 51 -3.48 -7.59 3.77
N GLY A 52 -3.82 -6.72 2.83
CA GLY A 52 -3.36 -6.78 1.45
C GLY A 52 -3.84 -5.56 0.67
N PRO A 53 -3.54 -5.48 -0.64
CA PRO A 53 -4.04 -4.42 -1.51
C PRO A 53 -5.57 -4.45 -1.61
N ASP A 54 -6.19 -3.28 -1.74
CA ASP A 54 -7.66 -3.15 -1.79
C ASP A 54 -8.29 -3.79 -3.04
N CYS A 55 -7.69 -3.56 -4.21
CA CYS A 55 -8.20 -4.00 -5.51
C CYS A 55 -7.26 -5.00 -6.18
N GLY A 56 -7.80 -5.71 -7.18
CA GLY A 56 -7.00 -6.60 -8.02
C GLY A 56 -5.90 -5.87 -8.79
N LEU A 57 -4.85 -6.60 -9.14
CA LEU A 57 -3.68 -6.07 -9.86
C LEU A 57 -3.84 -6.04 -11.38
N GLY A 58 -5.00 -6.43 -11.91
CA GLY A 58 -5.29 -6.44 -13.35
C GLY A 58 -5.05 -5.11 -14.09
N PRO A 59 -5.31 -3.94 -13.46
CA PRO A 59 -5.01 -2.64 -14.07
C PRO A 59 -3.52 -2.26 -14.11
N PHE A 60 -2.62 -3.01 -13.46
CA PHE A 60 -1.20 -2.68 -13.49
C PHE A 60 -0.64 -2.90 -14.90
N PRO A 61 0.20 -2.00 -15.40
CA PRO A 61 0.66 -2.00 -16.79
C PRO A 61 1.70 -3.10 -17.09
N ASN A 62 2.29 -3.72 -16.06
CA ASN A 62 3.23 -4.83 -16.16
C ASN A 62 3.32 -5.61 -14.83
N GLN A 63 3.98 -6.77 -14.87
CA GLN A 63 4.11 -7.64 -13.69
C GLN A 63 5.11 -7.09 -12.67
N GLU A 64 6.12 -6.33 -13.10
CA GLU A 64 7.14 -5.78 -12.23
C GLU A 64 6.55 -4.77 -11.24
N LEU A 65 5.70 -3.86 -11.70
CA LEU A 65 5.03 -2.89 -10.83
C LEU A 65 3.98 -3.55 -9.93
N ALA A 66 3.27 -4.56 -10.45
CA ALA A 66 2.35 -5.36 -9.66
C ALA A 66 3.08 -6.13 -8.55
N TYR A 67 4.27 -6.67 -8.84
CA TYR A 67 5.13 -7.30 -7.86
C TYR A 67 5.62 -6.29 -6.83
N LEU A 68 6.07 -5.10 -7.27
CA LEU A 68 6.62 -4.08 -6.38
C LEU A 68 5.62 -3.65 -5.30
N VAL A 69 4.35 -3.43 -5.66
CA VAL A 69 3.33 -3.10 -4.66
C VAL A 69 3.09 -4.24 -3.67
N LEU A 70 3.13 -5.49 -4.13
CA LEU A 70 3.02 -6.67 -3.26
C LEU A 70 4.22 -6.80 -2.33
N GLU A 71 5.43 -6.56 -2.85
CA GLU A 71 6.67 -6.57 -2.08
C GLU A 71 6.63 -5.50 -0.98
N ASN A 72 6.33 -4.25 -1.34
CA ASN A 72 6.20 -3.17 -0.36
C ASN A 72 5.15 -3.48 0.70
N THR A 73 4.01 -4.04 0.29
CA THR A 73 2.94 -4.47 1.21
C THR A 73 3.44 -5.54 2.18
N SER A 74 4.13 -6.56 1.67
CA SER A 74 4.70 -7.66 2.47
C SER A 74 5.73 -7.15 3.47
N VAL A 75 6.62 -6.24 3.06
CA VAL A 75 7.63 -5.63 3.92
C VAL A 75 6.97 -4.80 5.02
N GLY A 76 6.01 -3.92 4.69
CA GLY A 76 5.31 -3.10 5.68
C GLY A 76 4.57 -3.92 6.73
N ILE A 77 3.90 -5.01 6.31
CA ILE A 77 3.26 -5.96 7.24
C ILE A 77 4.30 -6.62 8.16
N LYS A 78 5.44 -7.07 7.62
CA LYS A 78 6.51 -7.68 8.43
C LYS A 78 7.09 -6.69 9.44
N GLU A 79 7.28 -5.44 9.05
CA GLU A 79 7.80 -4.39 9.93
C GLU A 79 6.84 -4.03 11.06
N PHE A 80 5.55 -3.99 10.76
CA PHE A 80 4.50 -3.84 11.77
C PHE A 80 4.62 -4.93 12.86
N TYR A 81 4.70 -6.21 12.46
CA TYR A 81 4.78 -7.31 13.43
C TYR A 81 6.13 -7.48 14.14
N LYS A 82 7.21 -6.89 13.62
CA LYS A 82 8.52 -6.84 14.30
C LYS A 82 8.58 -5.79 15.40
N SER A 83 7.73 -4.77 15.34
CA SER A 83 7.73 -3.66 16.30
C SER A 83 7.14 -4.15 17.64
N PRO A 84 7.69 -3.77 18.81
CA PRO A 84 7.12 -4.14 20.09
C PRO A 84 5.67 -3.63 20.16
N ARG A 85 4.72 -4.52 20.41
CA ARG A 85 3.33 -4.14 20.65
C ARG A 85 3.27 -3.39 21.98
N SER A 86 3.01 -2.09 21.96
CA SER A 86 2.54 -1.40 23.17
C SER A 86 1.18 -2.01 23.52
N ALA A 87 1.16 -2.74 24.63
CA ALA A 87 0.00 -3.40 25.20
C ALA A 87 -1.03 -2.39 25.73
#